data_AF-A0A1B6L609-F1
#
_entry.id   AF-A0A1B6L609-F1
#
_cell.length_a   1.000
_cell.length_b   1.000
_cell.length_c   1.000
_cell.angle_alpha   90.00
_cell.angle_beta   90.00
_cell.angle_gamma   90.00
#
_symmetry.space_group_name_H-M   'P 1'
#
loop_
_entity.id
_entity.type
_entity.pdbx_description
1 polymer ?
#
loop_
_entity_poly.entity_id
_entity_poly.type
_entity_poly.pdbx_seq_one_letter_code
_entity_poly.pdbx_strand_id
1 'polypeptide(L)'
;MPSDEDETGDRTITMDICIGKDWLLQELRSNPTRLIILDCRSSNEFGENHIRHAVNFSIPSIMLRRLAAGKIDLVSTVKCRDLKSKITSAYKESLFVIYSDFTLTELRNQGNNTPSETTMQVLTKRLQQDGCQVMCLEDGFEGFRAAYPEWCESCTEVLGPGSALPDQVPLMGLRSLRISAYLPSAKGKPDSAELPETERCDSSLGLEDDREFPVEILPHLFLGNAANSEDIESLSKHGIKYILNVTPDLPNVFEECGSFKYMQIPIADHWSQNLASFFPQAIEFIEEARGQEKGVLVHCLAGVSRSVTITVA
;
A
#
# COMPACT_ATOMS: atom_id res chain seq x y z
N MET A 1 30.63 42.96 18.20
CA MET A 1 29.44 42.27 17.68
C MET A 1 29.94 41.34 16.58
N PRO A 2 30.41 40.13 16.91
CA PRO A 2 30.65 39.11 15.90
C PRO A 2 29.31 38.43 15.57
N SER A 3 29.03 38.34 14.29
CA SER A 3 27.90 37.62 13.71
C SER A 3 28.11 36.12 13.88
N ASP A 4 27.24 35.49 14.65
CA ASP A 4 27.08 34.04 14.71
C ASP A 4 26.43 33.58 13.39
N GLU A 5 27.25 33.13 12.44
CA GLU A 5 26.76 32.31 11.32
C GLU A 5 26.66 30.87 11.83
N ASP A 6 25.42 30.45 12.04
CA ASP A 6 25.01 29.11 12.44
C ASP A 6 25.30 28.14 11.27
N GLU A 7 26.47 27.50 11.31
CA GLU A 7 26.93 26.50 10.35
C GLU A 7 26.19 25.17 10.62
N THR A 8 24.89 25.12 10.32
CA THR A 8 24.13 23.86 10.38
C THR A 8 24.57 22.95 9.25
N GLY A 9 25.34 21.91 9.61
CA GLY A 9 25.97 20.97 8.70
C GLY A 9 25.01 20.27 7.75
N ASP A 10 25.00 20.71 6.50
CA ASP A 10 24.55 19.91 5.37
C ASP A 10 25.71 19.01 4.92
N ARG A 11 25.90 17.89 5.63
CA ARG A 11 26.76 16.81 5.14
C ARG A 11 25.97 16.02 4.10
N THR A 12 26.16 16.42 2.85
CA THR A 12 25.87 15.60 1.66
C THR A 12 26.45 14.20 1.87
N ILE A 13 25.71 13.16 1.50
CA ILE A 13 26.10 11.74 1.51
C ILE A 13 27.56 11.60 1.05
N THR A 14 28.49 11.34 1.97
CA THR A 14 29.92 11.17 1.69
C THR A 14 30.16 9.85 0.96
N MET A 15 31.20 9.75 0.11
CA MET A 15 31.54 8.51 -0.61
C MET A 15 31.77 7.29 0.31
N ASP A 16 32.05 7.52 1.61
CA ASP A 16 32.31 6.48 2.60
C ASP A 16 31.08 5.66 3.03
N ILE A 17 29.87 6.04 2.61
CA ILE A 17 28.63 5.30 2.94
C ILE A 17 28.03 4.58 1.73
N CYS A 18 28.73 4.52 0.60
CA CYS A 18 28.24 3.87 -0.61
C CYS A 18 28.74 2.41 -0.69
N ILE A 19 27.86 1.49 -1.04
CA ILE A 19 28.23 0.10 -1.33
C ILE A 19 27.77 -0.32 -2.72
N GLY A 20 28.61 -1.09 -3.40
CA GLY A 20 28.26 -1.73 -4.67
C GLY A 20 27.43 -2.99 -4.46
N LYS A 21 26.69 -3.38 -5.50
CA LYS A 21 25.86 -4.60 -5.49
C LYS A 21 26.62 -5.89 -5.15
N ASP A 22 27.86 -6.06 -5.62
CA ASP A 22 28.70 -7.24 -5.33
C ASP A 22 28.99 -7.38 -3.84
N TRP A 23 29.28 -6.26 -3.17
CA TRP A 23 29.55 -6.23 -1.74
C TRP A 23 28.30 -6.61 -0.94
N LEU A 24 27.14 -6.05 -1.31
CA LEU A 24 25.87 -6.37 -0.66
C LEU A 24 25.54 -7.87 -0.79
N LEU A 25 25.75 -8.46 -1.96
CA LEU A 25 25.57 -9.89 -2.18
C LEU A 25 26.50 -10.74 -1.30
N GLN A 26 27.77 -10.34 -1.18
CA GLN A 26 28.73 -11.05 -0.33
C GLN A 26 28.32 -11.04 1.14
N GLU A 27 27.85 -9.90 1.66
CA GLU A 27 27.36 -9.80 3.04
C GLU A 27 26.06 -10.58 3.26
N LEU A 28 25.13 -10.53 2.30
CA LEU A 28 23.90 -11.34 2.31
C LEU A 28 24.18 -12.84 2.42
N ARG A 29 25.25 -13.32 1.78
CA ARG A 29 25.69 -14.73 1.84
C ARG A 29 26.44 -15.07 3.13
N SER A 30 27.19 -14.13 3.69
CA SER A 30 28.12 -14.40 4.78
C SER A 30 27.50 -14.18 6.16
N ASN A 31 26.76 -13.10 6.36
CA ASN A 31 26.20 -12.74 7.66
C ASN A 31 24.89 -11.93 7.54
N PRO A 32 23.80 -12.54 7.04
CA PRO A 32 22.53 -11.84 6.84
C PRO A 32 21.90 -11.34 8.14
N THR A 33 22.23 -11.94 9.29
CA THR A 33 21.70 -11.54 10.60
C THR A 33 22.24 -10.20 11.11
N ARG A 34 23.38 -9.76 10.60
CA ARG A 34 23.98 -8.46 10.95
C ARG A 34 23.31 -7.30 10.20
N LEU A 35 22.64 -7.59 9.09
CA LEU A 35 22.09 -6.57 8.18
C LEU A 35 20.64 -6.23 8.53
N ILE A 36 20.33 -4.94 8.47
CA ILE A 36 18.96 -4.44 8.42
C ILE A 36 18.81 -3.71 7.09
N ILE A 37 18.13 -4.35 6.14
CA ILE A 37 17.96 -3.83 4.78
C ILE A 37 16.63 -3.09 4.68
N LEU A 38 16.67 -1.82 4.28
CA LEU A 38 15.52 -0.93 4.18
C LEU A 38 15.30 -0.50 2.73
N ASP A 39 14.11 -0.83 2.20
CA ASP A 39 13.66 -0.43 0.87
C ASP A 39 12.85 0.87 0.99
N CYS A 40 13.37 1.99 0.47
CA CYS A 40 12.72 3.30 0.53
C CYS A 40 11.74 3.58 -0.62
N ARG A 41 11.45 2.60 -1.48
CA ARG A 41 10.48 2.73 -2.57
C ARG A 41 9.05 2.66 -2.06
N SER A 42 8.09 2.90 -2.95
CA SER A 42 6.68 2.74 -2.60
C SER A 42 6.38 1.29 -2.18
N SER A 43 5.37 1.12 -1.34
CA SER A 43 4.94 -0.22 -0.92
C SER A 43 4.46 -1.09 -2.08
N ASN A 44 4.03 -0.49 -3.20
CA ASN A 44 3.70 -1.20 -4.43
C ASN A 44 4.95 -1.79 -5.09
N GLU A 45 5.97 -0.95 -5.33
CA GLU A 45 7.24 -1.37 -5.95
C GLU A 45 7.95 -2.44 -5.12
N PHE A 46 7.93 -2.31 -3.78
CA PHE A 46 8.42 -3.34 -2.88
C PHE A 46 7.63 -4.66 -2.99
N GLY A 47 6.30 -4.58 -3.07
CA GLY A 47 5.43 -5.74 -3.14
C GLY A 47 5.62 -6.56 -4.41
N GLU A 48 5.92 -5.90 -5.53
CA GLU A 48 6.25 -6.53 -6.80
C GLU A 48 7.55 -7.33 -6.69
N ASN A 49 8.66 -6.66 -6.36
CA ASN A 49 9.97 -7.29 -6.16
C ASN A 49 10.82 -6.45 -5.21
N HIS A 50 11.56 -7.09 -4.31
CA HIS A 50 12.51 -6.43 -3.41
C HIS A 50 13.69 -7.35 -3.11
N ILE A 51 14.79 -6.80 -2.57
CA ILE A 51 15.95 -7.62 -2.16
C ILE A 51 15.52 -8.53 -0.99
N ARG A 52 15.96 -9.80 -1.00
CA ARG A 52 15.65 -10.75 0.08
C ARG A 52 15.92 -10.16 1.46
N HIS A 53 15.02 -10.41 2.40
CA HIS A 53 15.06 -9.92 3.78
C HIS A 53 15.00 -8.39 3.93
N ALA A 54 14.80 -7.63 2.85
CA ALA A 54 14.54 -6.19 2.93
C ALA A 54 13.17 -5.92 3.54
N VAL A 55 13.05 -4.76 4.18
CA VAL A 55 11.79 -4.29 4.72
C VAL A 55 11.44 -2.94 4.10
N ASN A 56 10.19 -2.82 3.65
CA ASN A 56 9.71 -1.56 3.11
C ASN A 56 9.64 -0.47 4.18
N PHE A 57 10.27 0.66 3.88
CA PHE A 57 10.18 1.90 4.62
C PHE A 57 9.47 2.95 3.78
N SER A 58 8.14 2.86 3.74
CA SER A 58 7.28 3.85 3.10
C SER A 58 6.38 4.48 4.15
N ILE A 59 6.62 5.76 4.48
CA ILE A 59 5.83 6.51 5.46
C ILE A 59 5.31 7.81 4.85
N PRO A 60 4.13 8.30 5.29
CA PRO A 60 3.59 9.56 4.83
C PRO A 60 4.59 10.72 5.00
N SER A 61 4.60 11.67 4.06
CA SER A 61 5.53 12.81 4.05
C SER A 61 5.50 13.65 5.33
N ILE A 62 4.33 13.74 5.98
CA ILE A 62 4.18 14.38 7.29
C ILE A 62 4.96 13.65 8.39
N MET A 63 4.96 12.32 8.39
CA MET A 63 5.75 11.51 9.32
C MET A 63 7.22 11.61 9.00
N LEU A 64 7.59 11.58 7.71
CA LEU A 64 8.97 11.75 7.27
C LEU A 64 9.54 13.11 7.74
N ARG A 65 8.78 14.20 7.62
CA ARG A 65 9.18 15.53 8.11
C ARG A 65 9.34 15.56 9.63
N ARG A 66 8.47 14.87 10.37
CA ARG A 66 8.58 14.76 11.83
C ARG A 66 9.80 13.94 12.24
N LEU A 67 10.14 12.89 11.48
CA LEU A 67 11.33 12.06 11.69
C LEU A 67 12.61 12.88 11.42
N ALA A 68 12.65 13.62 10.31
CA ALA A 68 13.74 14.53 9.98
C ALA A 68 13.99 15.57 11.09
N ALA A 69 12.90 16.11 11.67
CA ALA A 69 12.97 17.06 12.77
C ALA A 69 13.24 16.42 14.15
N GLY A 70 13.46 15.10 14.23
CA GLY A 70 13.67 14.38 15.48
C GLY A 70 12.48 14.38 16.45
N LYS A 71 11.27 14.68 15.95
CA LYS A 71 10.03 14.72 16.76
C LYS A 71 9.37 13.35 16.94
N ILE A 72 9.83 12.34 16.19
CA ILE A 72 9.41 10.94 16.29
C ILE A 72 10.63 10.05 16.07
N ASP A 73 10.65 8.87 16.69
CA ASP A 73 11.74 7.90 16.56
C ASP A 73 11.50 6.94 15.39
N LEU A 74 12.57 6.38 14.80
CA LEU A 74 12.48 5.40 13.72
C LEU A 74 11.65 4.17 14.12
N VAL A 75 11.81 3.69 15.36
CA VAL A 75 11.06 2.54 15.90
C VAL A 75 9.54 2.81 15.92
N SER A 76 9.12 4.07 16.04
CA SER A 76 7.70 4.46 16.04
C SER A 76 7.08 4.47 14.65
N THR A 77 7.90 4.58 13.60
CA THR A 77 7.44 4.58 12.20
C THR A 77 7.35 3.17 11.63
N VAL A 78 8.05 2.20 12.25
CA VAL A 78 8.07 0.79 11.84
C VAL A 78 6.86 0.04 12.40
N LYS A 79 5.96 -0.39 11.50
CA LYS A 79 4.76 -1.17 11.84
C LYS A 79 5.03 -2.67 12.01
N CYS A 80 6.02 -3.23 11.32
CA CYS A 80 6.36 -4.64 11.40
C CYS A 80 6.97 -4.97 12.77
N ARG A 81 6.33 -5.86 13.56
CA ARG A 81 6.79 -6.23 14.90
C ARG A 81 8.19 -6.87 14.89
N ASP A 82 8.47 -7.71 13.90
CA ASP A 82 9.76 -8.40 13.81
C ASP A 82 10.89 -7.44 13.47
N LEU A 83 10.65 -6.52 12.52
CA LEU A 83 11.60 -5.45 12.24
C LEU A 83 11.75 -4.52 13.44
N LYS A 84 10.65 -4.15 14.09
CA LYS A 84 10.66 -3.30 15.29
C LYS A 84 11.49 -3.94 16.40
N SER A 85 11.35 -5.26 16.60
CA SER A 85 12.15 -6.03 17.55
C SER A 85 13.63 -6.03 17.17
N LYS A 86 13.97 -6.36 15.91
CA LYS A 86 15.35 -6.34 15.41
C LYS A 86 16.02 -4.97 15.54
N ILE A 87 15.31 -3.91 15.16
CA ILE A 87 15.77 -2.53 15.29
C ILE A 87 15.96 -2.19 16.77
N THR A 88 15.05 -2.60 17.66
CA THR A 88 15.16 -2.28 19.10
C THR A 88 16.28 -3.05 19.79
N SER A 89 16.51 -4.32 19.43
CA SER A 89 17.51 -5.19 20.07
C SER A 89 18.93 -4.98 19.54
N ALA A 90 19.08 -4.58 18.28
CA ALA A 90 20.38 -4.52 17.61
C ALA A 90 20.67 -3.15 16.97
N TYR A 91 19.97 -2.08 17.39
CA TYR A 91 19.99 -0.76 16.75
C TYR A 91 21.38 -0.19 16.45
N LYS A 92 22.34 -0.42 17.36
CA LYS A 92 23.70 0.13 17.25
C LYS A 92 24.76 -0.89 16.82
N GLU A 93 24.38 -2.16 16.75
CA GLU A 93 25.28 -3.27 16.42
C GLU A 93 25.07 -3.76 14.98
N SER A 94 23.86 -3.58 14.45
CA SER A 94 23.49 -3.91 13.08
C SER A 94 23.98 -2.86 12.09
N LEU A 95 24.26 -3.33 10.87
CA LEU A 95 24.53 -2.49 9.73
C LEU A 95 23.24 -2.24 8.96
N PHE A 96 22.84 -0.97 8.84
CA PHE A 96 21.71 -0.57 8.01
C PHE A 96 22.16 -0.45 6.56
N VAL A 97 21.45 -1.14 5.67
CA VAL A 97 21.61 -0.99 4.22
C VAL A 97 20.34 -0.36 3.67
N ILE A 98 20.46 0.77 2.98
CA ILE A 98 19.33 1.53 2.45
C ILE A 98 19.42 1.57 0.93
N TYR A 99 18.30 1.36 0.24
CA TYR A 99 18.24 1.52 -1.21
C TYR A 99 16.91 2.13 -1.68
N SER A 100 16.93 2.66 -2.90
CA SER A 100 15.76 3.15 -3.64
C SER A 100 15.89 2.76 -5.12
N ASP A 101 14.96 3.16 -6.00
CA ASP A 101 15.14 2.97 -7.45
C ASP A 101 16.17 3.92 -8.05
N PHE A 102 16.46 5.04 -7.40
CA PHE A 102 17.43 6.01 -7.90
C PHE A 102 18.85 5.60 -7.52
N THR A 103 19.76 5.76 -8.47
CA THR A 103 21.20 5.70 -8.21
C THR A 103 21.63 6.90 -7.37
N LEU A 104 22.69 6.74 -6.59
CA LEU A 104 23.24 7.86 -5.80
C LEU A 104 23.71 9.02 -6.68
N THR A 105 24.12 8.74 -7.92
CA THR A 105 24.47 9.76 -8.91
C THR A 105 23.26 10.62 -9.29
N GLU A 106 22.09 10.01 -9.48
CA GLU A 106 20.84 10.72 -9.76
C GLU A 106 20.39 11.55 -8.54
N LEU A 107 20.50 11.00 -7.33
CA LEU A 107 20.15 11.71 -6.10
C LEU A 107 21.07 12.90 -5.81
N ARG A 108 22.36 12.81 -6.16
CA ARG A 108 23.30 13.94 -6.08
C ARG A 108 22.95 15.05 -7.05
N ASN A 109 22.55 14.70 -8.27
CA ASN A 109 22.18 15.67 -9.30
C ASN A 109 20.82 16.34 -9.01
N GLN A 110 19.91 15.65 -8.32
CA GLN A 110 18.62 16.21 -7.88
C GLN A 110 18.73 17.19 -6.70
N GLY A 111 19.79 17.11 -5.90
CA GLY A 111 20.06 18.00 -4.76
C GLY A 111 20.15 19.49 -5.13
N ASN A 112 20.36 19.80 -6.42
CA ASN A 112 20.40 21.18 -6.90
C ASN A 112 19.03 21.75 -7.34
N ASN A 113 17.99 20.91 -7.49
CA ASN A 113 16.72 21.33 -8.11
C ASN A 113 15.44 20.91 -7.34
N THR A 114 15.53 20.33 -6.14
CA THR A 114 14.35 19.98 -5.34
C THR A 114 14.47 20.48 -3.88
N PRO A 115 13.46 21.21 -3.35
CA PRO A 115 13.53 21.79 -2.00
C PRO A 115 13.19 20.81 -0.85
N SER A 116 12.87 19.54 -1.14
CA SER A 116 12.50 18.54 -0.13
C SER A 116 13.41 17.31 -0.21
N GLU A 117 14.07 17.00 0.91
CA GLU A 117 14.89 15.79 1.06
C GLU A 117 14.09 14.52 0.74
N THR A 118 14.72 13.55 0.08
CA THR A 118 14.12 12.25 -0.22
C THR A 118 14.02 11.37 1.04
N THR A 119 13.14 10.36 1.02
CA THR A 119 13.02 9.38 2.12
C THR A 119 14.37 8.76 2.49
N MET A 120 15.16 8.39 1.48
CA MET A 120 16.49 7.81 1.66
C MET A 120 17.45 8.79 2.34
N GLN A 121 17.46 10.07 1.94
CA GLN A 121 18.29 11.11 2.55
C GLN A 121 17.93 11.38 4.01
N VAL A 122 16.64 11.56 4.29
CA VAL A 122 16.13 11.77 5.67
C VAL A 122 16.50 10.60 6.57
N LEU A 123 16.25 9.38 6.10
CA LEU A 123 16.50 8.16 6.86
C LEU A 123 18.01 7.97 7.13
N THR A 124 18.85 8.21 6.12
CA THR A 124 20.31 8.12 6.24
C THR A 124 20.83 9.12 7.28
N LYS A 125 20.45 10.40 7.15
CA LYS A 125 20.84 11.46 8.09
C LYS A 125 20.39 11.11 9.51
N ARG A 126 19.15 10.64 9.68
CA ARG A 126 18.62 10.31 11.01
C ARG A 126 19.35 9.13 11.66
N LEU A 127 19.57 8.05 10.92
CA LEU A 127 20.28 6.87 11.44
C LEU A 127 21.73 7.21 11.82
N GLN A 128 22.40 8.05 11.04
CA GLN A 128 23.75 8.54 11.36
C GLN A 128 23.75 9.40 12.63
N GLN A 129 22.78 10.31 12.80
CA GLN A 129 22.60 11.10 14.02
C GLN A 129 22.37 10.22 15.26
N ASP A 130 21.64 9.12 15.10
CA ASP A 130 21.38 8.14 16.15
C ASP A 130 22.60 7.21 16.43
N GLY A 131 23.69 7.39 15.67
CA GLY A 131 24.96 6.65 15.83
C GLY A 131 24.97 5.26 15.19
N CYS A 132 24.06 4.99 14.26
CA CYS A 132 23.98 3.70 13.57
C CYS A 132 25.00 3.61 12.43
N GLN A 133 25.45 2.39 12.11
CA GLN A 133 26.21 2.13 10.89
C GLN A 133 25.25 2.09 9.71
N VAL A 134 25.46 2.93 8.70
CA VAL A 134 24.56 3.06 7.55
C VAL A 134 25.35 3.01 6.26
N MET A 135 24.85 2.24 5.30
CA MET A 135 25.36 2.12 3.94
C MET A 135 24.22 2.26 2.95
N CYS A 136 24.47 2.88 1.80
CA CYS A 136 23.53 3.09 0.73
C CYS A 136 23.97 2.33 -0.52
N LEU A 137 23.04 1.62 -1.15
CA LEU A 137 23.30 0.89 -2.39
C LEU A 137 23.44 1.86 -3.56
N GLU A 138 24.61 1.89 -4.18
CA GLU A 138 24.95 2.88 -5.22
C GLU A 138 24.13 2.71 -6.50
N ASP A 139 23.94 1.46 -6.92
CA ASP A 139 23.29 1.07 -8.17
C ASP A 139 21.74 1.08 -8.10
N GLY A 140 21.18 1.45 -6.94
CA GLY A 140 19.75 1.33 -6.67
C GLY A 140 19.23 -0.12 -6.74
N PHE A 141 17.91 -0.28 -6.64
CA PHE A 141 17.28 -1.59 -6.70
C PHE A 141 17.47 -2.26 -8.08
N GLU A 142 17.18 -1.53 -9.15
CA GLU A 142 17.19 -2.12 -10.50
C GLU A 142 18.60 -2.57 -10.91
N GLY A 143 19.65 -1.85 -10.51
CA GLY A 143 21.02 -2.24 -10.76
C GLY A 143 21.45 -3.51 -10.01
N PHE A 144 20.92 -3.73 -8.80
CA PHE A 144 21.11 -4.98 -8.05
C PHE A 144 20.30 -6.14 -8.67
N ARG A 145 19.02 -5.91 -8.96
CA ARG A 145 18.12 -6.90 -9.57
C ARG A 145 18.64 -7.38 -10.92
N ALA A 146 19.17 -6.47 -11.75
CA ALA A 146 19.73 -6.83 -13.05
C ALA A 146 20.96 -7.75 -12.94
N ALA A 147 21.73 -7.64 -11.84
CA ALA A 147 22.89 -8.48 -11.60
C ALA A 147 22.55 -9.79 -10.88
N TYR A 148 21.62 -9.76 -9.92
CA TYR A 148 21.28 -10.87 -9.03
C TYR A 148 19.76 -11.03 -8.86
N PRO A 149 19.02 -11.36 -9.93
CA PRO A 149 17.57 -11.51 -9.87
C PRO A 149 17.14 -12.62 -8.89
N GLU A 150 17.98 -13.62 -8.64
CA GLU A 150 17.72 -14.72 -7.70
C GLU A 150 17.78 -14.29 -6.22
N TRP A 151 18.30 -13.10 -5.94
CA TRP A 151 18.32 -12.46 -4.62
C TRP A 151 17.23 -11.40 -4.47
N CYS A 152 16.26 -11.39 -5.37
CA CYS A 152 15.02 -10.64 -5.24
C CYS A 152 13.85 -11.59 -4.97
N GLU A 153 12.89 -11.15 -4.17
CA GLU A 153 11.66 -11.87 -3.86
C GLU A 153 10.46 -10.99 -4.17
N SER A 154 9.37 -11.62 -4.62
CA SER A 154 8.05 -11.01 -4.65
C SER A 154 7.28 -11.41 -3.41
N CYS A 155 6.45 -10.53 -2.86
CA CYS A 155 5.50 -10.92 -1.82
C CYS A 155 4.46 -11.94 -2.29
N THR A 156 4.44 -12.31 -3.58
CA THR A 156 3.57 -13.33 -4.17
C THR A 156 4.14 -14.76 -4.12
N GLU A 157 5.46 -14.94 -3.92
CA GLU A 157 6.13 -16.26 -3.99
C GLU A 157 6.14 -17.06 -2.67
N VAL A 158 5.60 -16.51 -1.59
CA VAL A 158 5.53 -17.19 -0.27
C VAL A 158 4.45 -18.31 -0.25
N LEU A 159 3.72 -18.52 -1.35
CA LEU A 159 2.73 -19.59 -1.49
C LEU A 159 3.16 -20.59 -2.59
N GLY A 160 4.24 -21.31 -2.35
CA GLY A 160 4.56 -22.52 -3.12
C GLY A 160 3.61 -23.68 -2.75
N PRO A 161 3.27 -24.59 -3.70
CA PRO A 161 2.40 -25.73 -3.43
C PRO A 161 3.19 -26.80 -2.65
N GLY A 162 3.08 -26.84 -1.32
CA GLY A 162 3.50 -28.02 -0.56
C GLY A 162 4.20 -27.85 0.79
N SER A 163 4.09 -26.71 1.50
CA SER A 163 4.56 -26.66 2.91
C SER A 163 3.44 -26.31 3.87
N ALA A 164 3.23 -27.17 4.87
CA ALA A 164 2.28 -26.98 5.95
C ALA A 164 2.72 -25.81 6.85
N LEU A 165 1.75 -25.00 7.27
CA LEU A 165 1.91 -23.84 8.16
C LEU A 165 2.68 -24.16 9.44
N PRO A 166 3.49 -23.21 9.95
CA PRO A 166 3.46 -22.84 11.35
C PRO A 166 2.53 -21.64 11.53
N ASP A 167 1.70 -21.73 12.57
CA ASP A 167 0.81 -20.67 13.04
C ASP A 167 1.51 -19.30 13.18
N GLN A 168 0.73 -18.26 12.88
CA GLN A 168 0.97 -16.82 13.11
C GLN A 168 1.69 -16.04 12.00
N VAL A 169 0.94 -15.71 10.94
CA VAL A 169 1.25 -14.60 10.03
C VAL A 169 0.52 -13.35 10.54
N PRO A 170 1.18 -12.19 10.72
CA PRO A 170 0.48 -10.97 11.07
C PRO A 170 -0.32 -10.47 9.86
N LEU A 171 -1.65 -10.40 10.04
CA LEU A 171 -2.56 -9.65 9.19
C LEU A 171 -1.99 -8.24 8.93
N MET A 172 -1.80 -7.88 7.65
CA MET A 172 -2.42 -6.73 6.98
C MET A 172 -1.58 -6.16 5.83
N GLY A 173 -2.29 -5.91 4.72
CA GLY A 173 -1.86 -5.24 3.50
C GLY A 173 -2.81 -5.68 2.39
N LEU A 174 -3.34 -4.77 1.57
CA LEU A 174 -4.43 -4.97 0.58
C LEU A 174 -4.12 -6.00 -0.55
N ARG A 175 -3.08 -6.82 -0.41
CA ARG A 175 -2.62 -7.83 -1.38
C ARG A 175 -3.31 -9.20 -1.28
N SER A 176 -4.25 -9.39 -0.34
CA SER A 176 -5.19 -10.52 -0.42
C SER A 176 -6.37 -10.25 -1.36
N LEU A 177 -6.49 -9.03 -1.91
CA LEU A 177 -7.45 -8.73 -2.97
C LEU A 177 -6.85 -9.20 -4.31
N ARG A 178 -7.24 -10.40 -4.74
CA ARG A 178 -7.09 -10.77 -6.15
C ARG A 178 -8.07 -9.91 -6.94
N ILE A 179 -7.55 -8.96 -7.72
CA ILE A 179 -8.32 -8.30 -8.77
C ILE A 179 -8.47 -9.35 -9.88
N SER A 180 -9.51 -10.19 -9.79
CA SER A 180 -9.99 -10.89 -10.98
C SER A 180 -10.43 -9.83 -11.97
N ALA A 181 -9.64 -9.63 -13.02
CA ALA A 181 -10.05 -8.84 -14.17
C ALA A 181 -11.29 -9.54 -14.76
N TYR A 182 -12.48 -9.10 -14.36
CA TYR A 182 -13.72 -9.50 -15.01
C TYR A 182 -13.77 -8.78 -16.36
N LEU A 183 -13.35 -9.49 -17.41
CA LEU A 183 -13.83 -9.17 -18.74
C LEU A 183 -15.36 -9.33 -18.75
N PRO A 184 -16.12 -8.40 -19.34
CA PRO A 184 -17.55 -8.57 -19.50
C PRO A 184 -17.79 -9.76 -20.43
N SER A 185 -18.32 -10.86 -19.90
CA SER A 185 -18.70 -12.02 -20.68
C SER A 185 -19.93 -11.67 -21.53
N ALA A 186 -19.73 -11.58 -22.84
CA ALA A 186 -20.80 -11.47 -23.80
C ALA A 186 -21.73 -12.70 -23.70
N LYS A 187 -23.03 -12.46 -23.60
CA LYS A 187 -24.08 -13.49 -23.62
C LYS A 187 -24.13 -14.17 -24.99
N GLY A 188 -24.00 -15.49 -25.02
CA GLY A 188 -24.30 -16.35 -26.17
C GLY A 188 -24.62 -17.77 -25.71
N LYS A 189 -25.80 -18.29 -26.08
CA LYS A 189 -26.48 -19.52 -25.62
C LYS A 189 -25.73 -20.84 -25.93
N PRO A 190 -26.09 -21.95 -25.25
CA PRO A 190 -25.52 -23.28 -25.47
C PRO A 190 -26.32 -24.09 -26.51
N ASP A 191 -25.64 -24.97 -27.23
CA ASP A 191 -26.25 -26.11 -27.93
C ASP A 191 -25.44 -27.40 -27.67
N SER A 192 -26.10 -28.32 -26.96
CA SER A 192 -26.19 -29.77 -27.17
C SER A 192 -24.97 -30.60 -27.64
N ALA A 193 -24.47 -31.50 -26.78
CA ALA A 193 -24.27 -32.94 -27.07
C ALA A 193 -23.69 -33.71 -25.85
N GLU A 194 -24.18 -34.93 -25.65
CA GLU A 194 -23.99 -35.83 -24.50
C GLU A 194 -22.75 -36.76 -24.58
N LEU A 195 -22.41 -37.34 -23.41
CA LEU A 195 -21.78 -38.68 -23.09
C LEU A 195 -20.38 -38.63 -22.40
N PRO A 196 -19.99 -39.64 -21.58
CA PRO A 196 -20.70 -40.27 -20.45
C PRO A 196 -19.84 -40.36 -19.15
N GLU A 197 -20.49 -40.74 -18.06
CA GLU A 197 -20.01 -40.87 -16.68
C GLU A 197 -18.88 -41.90 -16.48
N THR A 198 -17.85 -41.55 -15.70
CA THR A 198 -17.20 -42.46 -14.74
C THR A 198 -16.43 -41.69 -13.67
N GLU A 199 -16.58 -42.15 -12.42
CA GLU A 199 -15.81 -41.84 -11.20
C GLU A 199 -16.02 -40.45 -10.54
N ARG A 200 -16.79 -40.47 -9.44
CA ARG A 200 -16.97 -39.37 -8.49
C ARG A 200 -15.64 -38.95 -7.85
N CYS A 201 -15.41 -37.64 -7.81
CA CYS A 201 -14.94 -37.00 -6.59
C CYS A 201 -15.87 -35.80 -6.35
N ASP A 202 -16.58 -35.85 -5.23
CA ASP A 202 -17.51 -34.82 -4.78
C ASP A 202 -16.71 -33.56 -4.40
N SER A 203 -16.47 -32.69 -5.38
CA SER A 203 -16.02 -31.32 -5.16
C SER A 203 -17.21 -30.38 -5.23
N SER A 204 -18.28 -30.68 -4.48
CA SER A 204 -19.22 -29.68 -4.02
C SER A 204 -18.77 -29.13 -2.66
N LEU A 205 -17.54 -28.62 -2.60
CA LEU A 205 -17.17 -27.64 -1.58
C LEU A 205 -17.51 -26.28 -2.18
N GLY A 206 -18.68 -25.78 -1.78
CA GLY A 206 -19.26 -24.53 -2.21
C GLY A 206 -18.25 -23.40 -2.18
N LEU A 207 -18.22 -22.65 -3.29
CA LEU A 207 -17.77 -21.27 -3.34
C LEU A 207 -18.79 -20.39 -2.59
N GLU A 208 -19.07 -20.72 -1.34
CA GLU A 208 -19.89 -19.89 -0.47
C GLU A 208 -18.97 -18.94 0.30
N ASP A 209 -19.10 -17.68 -0.10
CA ASP A 209 -18.88 -16.48 0.71
C ASP A 209 -17.42 -16.10 1.03
N ASP A 210 -16.72 -15.59 0.02
CA ASP A 210 -15.69 -14.57 0.23
C ASP A 210 -16.37 -13.27 0.69
N ARG A 211 -16.90 -13.30 1.93
CA ARG A 211 -17.38 -12.21 2.78
C ARG A 211 -18.20 -11.14 2.05
N GLU A 212 -19.51 -11.34 2.04
CA GLU A 212 -20.61 -10.37 2.05
C GLU A 212 -20.15 -8.88 2.13
N PHE A 213 -19.84 -8.32 0.96
CA PHE A 213 -19.73 -6.87 0.74
C PHE A 213 -21.15 -6.31 0.50
N PRO A 214 -21.50 -5.10 0.99
CA PRO A 214 -20.63 -4.01 1.43
C PRO A 214 -20.19 -4.10 2.90
N VAL A 215 -19.01 -3.54 3.21
CA VAL A 215 -18.44 -3.54 4.57
C VAL A 215 -18.96 -2.34 5.36
N GLU A 216 -19.54 -2.59 6.54
CA GLU A 216 -19.90 -1.52 7.48
C GLU A 216 -18.65 -0.99 8.20
N ILE A 217 -18.35 0.28 8.03
CA ILE A 217 -17.18 0.94 8.63
C ILE A 217 -17.55 1.64 9.94
N LEU A 218 -18.72 2.27 9.96
CA LEU A 218 -19.36 2.86 11.13
C LEU A 218 -20.86 2.53 11.05
N PRO A 219 -21.62 2.61 12.16
CA PRO A 219 -23.06 2.43 12.13
C PRO A 219 -23.71 3.23 11.00
N HIS A 220 -24.38 2.53 10.08
CA HIS A 220 -25.04 3.10 8.90
C HIS A 220 -24.12 3.69 7.80
N LEU A 221 -22.80 3.49 7.88
CA LEU A 221 -21.84 3.91 6.85
C LEU A 221 -21.15 2.67 6.25
N PHE A 222 -21.43 2.42 4.98
CA PHE A 222 -20.99 1.25 4.24
C PHE A 222 -20.01 1.63 3.14
N LEU A 223 -19.00 0.79 2.94
CA LEU A 223 -18.02 0.89 1.86
C LEU A 223 -18.21 -0.27 0.89
N GLY A 224 -18.29 0.02 -0.40
CA GLY A 224 -18.44 -1.01 -1.42
C GLY A 224 -17.89 -0.66 -2.79
N ASN A 225 -18.22 -1.51 -3.75
CA ASN A 225 -17.83 -1.41 -5.16
C ASN A 225 -19.05 -1.22 -6.08
N ALA A 226 -18.84 -1.22 -7.40
CA ALA A 226 -19.91 -1.08 -8.38
C ALA A 226 -21.00 -2.15 -8.22
N ALA A 227 -20.63 -3.44 -8.09
CA ALA A 227 -21.60 -4.52 -7.95
C ALA A 227 -22.50 -4.35 -6.71
N ASN A 228 -21.96 -3.86 -5.59
CA ASN A 228 -22.76 -3.60 -4.38
C ASN A 228 -23.79 -2.47 -4.59
N SER A 229 -23.49 -1.49 -5.44
CA SER A 229 -24.43 -0.41 -5.76
C SER A 229 -25.60 -0.86 -6.65
N GLU A 230 -25.45 -2.02 -7.29
CA GLU A 230 -26.45 -2.64 -8.18
C GLU A 230 -27.23 -3.78 -7.50
N ASP A 231 -26.90 -4.12 -6.25
CA ASP A 231 -27.55 -5.19 -5.49
C ASP A 231 -28.66 -4.63 -4.59
N ILE A 232 -29.89 -4.60 -5.12
CA ILE A 232 -31.06 -4.08 -4.40
C ILE A 232 -31.40 -4.88 -3.14
N GLU A 233 -31.11 -6.18 -3.11
CA GLU A 233 -31.41 -7.05 -1.97
C GLU A 233 -30.45 -6.74 -0.82
N SER A 234 -29.16 -6.64 -1.11
CA SER A 234 -28.14 -6.25 -0.12
C SER A 234 -28.34 -4.82 0.38
N LEU A 235 -28.66 -3.88 -0.51
CA LEU A 235 -28.98 -2.50 -0.12
C LEU A 235 -30.17 -2.44 0.85
N SER A 236 -31.22 -3.22 0.57
CA SER A 236 -32.41 -3.29 1.42
C SER A 236 -32.14 -3.97 2.76
N LYS A 237 -31.36 -5.06 2.76
CA LYS A 237 -30.94 -5.80 3.97
C LYS A 237 -30.19 -4.90 4.96
N HIS A 238 -29.33 -4.03 4.46
CA HIS A 238 -28.52 -3.12 5.27
C HIS A 238 -29.20 -1.76 5.56
N GLY A 239 -30.47 -1.59 5.14
CA GLY A 239 -31.20 -0.35 5.35
C GLY A 239 -30.60 0.85 4.61
N ILE A 240 -29.87 0.61 3.52
CA ILE A 240 -29.21 1.64 2.73
C ILE A 240 -30.28 2.37 1.91
N LYS A 241 -30.28 3.70 2.02
CA LYS A 241 -31.14 4.60 1.23
C LYS A 241 -30.37 5.73 0.57
N TYR A 242 -29.12 5.91 0.94
CA TYR A 242 -28.21 6.91 0.38
C TYR A 242 -27.08 6.20 -0.35
N ILE A 243 -26.77 6.62 -1.58
CA ILE A 243 -25.69 6.01 -2.37
C ILE A 243 -24.81 7.13 -2.93
N LEU A 244 -23.53 7.10 -2.55
CA LEU A 244 -22.50 8.03 -2.99
C LEU A 244 -21.58 7.34 -4.01
N ASN A 245 -21.74 7.70 -5.28
CA ASN A 245 -20.97 7.19 -6.42
C ASN A 245 -19.78 8.11 -6.70
N VAL A 246 -18.56 7.61 -6.47
CA VAL A 246 -17.31 8.38 -6.69
C VAL A 246 -16.67 7.96 -8.02
N THR A 247 -17.44 7.94 -9.10
CA THR A 247 -16.94 7.65 -10.44
C THR A 247 -17.53 8.59 -11.50
N PRO A 248 -16.79 8.88 -12.60
CA PRO A 248 -17.31 9.67 -13.70
C PRO A 248 -18.18 8.86 -14.67
N ASP A 249 -17.85 7.57 -14.85
CA ASP A 249 -18.38 6.76 -15.96
C ASP A 249 -19.38 5.68 -15.54
N LEU A 250 -19.65 5.51 -14.24
CA LEU A 250 -20.62 4.52 -13.76
C LEU A 250 -21.99 5.17 -13.54
N PRO A 251 -23.07 4.66 -14.14
CA PRO A 251 -24.42 5.18 -13.93
C PRO A 251 -24.99 4.77 -12.56
N ASN A 252 -25.91 5.57 -12.03
CA ASN A 252 -26.65 5.24 -10.81
C ASN A 252 -27.85 4.35 -11.15
N VAL A 253 -27.75 3.06 -10.87
CA VAL A 253 -28.71 2.05 -11.39
C VAL A 253 -30.15 2.22 -10.87
N PHE A 254 -30.35 2.71 -9.65
CA PHE A 254 -31.68 2.84 -9.05
C PHE A 254 -32.17 4.28 -8.89
N GLU A 255 -31.55 5.25 -9.57
CA GLU A 255 -31.89 6.67 -9.44
C GLU A 255 -33.33 6.97 -9.86
N GLU A 256 -33.81 6.30 -10.92
CA GLU A 256 -35.17 6.50 -11.45
C GLU A 256 -36.27 5.84 -10.60
N CYS A 257 -35.92 4.91 -9.70
CA CYS A 257 -36.88 4.20 -8.86
C CYS A 257 -37.37 5.03 -7.66
N GLY A 258 -36.76 6.19 -7.39
CA GLY A 258 -37.12 7.10 -6.29
C GLY A 258 -36.95 6.54 -4.87
N SER A 259 -36.42 5.32 -4.75
CA SER A 259 -36.27 4.59 -3.48
C SER A 259 -34.92 4.83 -2.81
N PHE A 260 -34.00 5.46 -3.52
CA PHE A 260 -32.65 5.80 -3.08
C PHE A 260 -32.35 7.25 -3.43
N LYS A 261 -31.64 7.94 -2.54
CA LYS A 261 -31.07 9.24 -2.81
C LYS A 261 -29.63 9.06 -3.26
N TYR A 262 -29.30 9.57 -4.44
CA TYR A 262 -27.96 9.48 -5.01
C TYR A 262 -27.20 10.79 -4.88
N MET A 263 -25.89 10.69 -4.78
CA MET A 263 -24.96 11.77 -5.08
C MET A 263 -23.80 11.19 -5.88
N GLN A 264 -23.41 11.89 -6.94
CA GLN A 264 -22.27 11.50 -7.78
C GLN A 264 -21.15 12.54 -7.68
N ILE A 265 -19.93 12.06 -7.43
CA ILE A 265 -18.69 12.83 -7.51
C ILE A 265 -17.88 12.27 -8.68
N PRO A 266 -17.92 12.93 -9.86
CA PRO A 266 -17.34 12.39 -11.09
C PRO A 266 -15.81 12.58 -11.12
N ILE A 267 -15.08 11.79 -10.32
CA ILE A 267 -13.62 11.83 -10.24
C ILE A 267 -12.99 10.54 -10.78
N ALA A 268 -12.09 10.72 -11.74
CA ALA A 268 -11.23 9.67 -12.24
C ALA A 268 -10.23 9.21 -11.16
N ASP A 269 -9.87 7.93 -11.19
CA ASP A 269 -8.91 7.33 -10.24
C ASP A 269 -7.47 7.68 -10.62
N HIS A 270 -7.10 8.96 -10.46
CA HIS A 270 -5.80 9.47 -10.85
C HIS A 270 -5.27 10.49 -9.83
N TRP A 271 -3.97 10.44 -9.56
CA TRP A 271 -3.30 11.24 -8.52
C TRP A 271 -3.40 12.75 -8.71
N SER A 272 -3.66 13.22 -9.92
CA SER A 272 -3.82 14.66 -10.24
C SER A 272 -5.21 15.21 -9.94
N GLN A 273 -6.18 14.37 -9.57
CA GLN A 273 -7.55 14.78 -9.27
C GLN A 273 -7.68 15.19 -7.80
N ASN A 274 -8.27 16.36 -7.56
CA ASN A 274 -8.47 16.86 -6.21
C ASN A 274 -9.78 16.31 -5.61
N LEU A 275 -9.73 15.12 -5.02
CA LEU A 275 -10.88 14.55 -4.30
C LEU A 275 -11.20 15.31 -3.01
N ALA A 276 -10.20 15.96 -2.40
CA ALA A 276 -10.35 16.67 -1.13
C ALA A 276 -11.28 17.88 -1.21
N SER A 277 -11.40 18.53 -2.37
CA SER A 277 -12.36 19.63 -2.55
C SER A 277 -13.82 19.20 -2.43
N PHE A 278 -14.11 17.89 -2.56
CA PHE A 278 -15.45 17.34 -2.48
C PHE A 278 -15.79 16.77 -1.11
N PHE A 279 -14.83 16.73 -0.17
CA PHE A 279 -15.08 16.22 1.19
C PHE A 279 -16.21 16.95 1.90
N PRO A 280 -16.32 18.29 1.87
CA PRO A 280 -17.44 18.96 2.55
C PRO A 280 -18.81 18.49 2.04
N GLN A 281 -18.94 18.33 0.71
CA GLN A 281 -20.19 17.87 0.08
C GLN A 281 -20.46 16.38 0.39
N ALA A 282 -19.43 15.53 0.36
CA ALA A 282 -19.54 14.12 0.72
C ALA A 282 -19.98 13.92 2.18
N ILE A 283 -19.36 14.66 3.10
CA ILE A 283 -19.65 14.61 4.53
C ILE A 283 -21.08 15.09 4.79
N GLU A 284 -21.51 16.20 4.19
CA GLU A 284 -22.89 16.70 4.35
C GLU A 284 -23.94 15.67 3.92
N PHE A 285 -23.70 14.97 2.82
CA PHE A 285 -24.59 13.90 2.34
C PHE A 285 -24.64 12.69 3.29
N ILE A 286 -23.50 12.29 3.85
CA ILE A 286 -23.41 11.20 4.84
C ILE A 286 -24.10 11.61 6.16
N GLU A 287 -23.88 12.85 6.60
CA GLU A 287 -24.51 13.41 7.79
C GLU A 287 -26.03 13.50 7.66
N GLU A 288 -26.54 13.84 6.48
CA GLU A 288 -27.97 13.83 6.19
C GLU A 288 -28.58 12.43 6.35
N ALA A 289 -27.91 11.40 5.80
CA ALA A 289 -28.33 10.01 5.93
C ALA A 289 -28.36 9.58 7.40
N ARG A 290 -27.31 9.95 8.15
CA ARG A 290 -27.18 9.66 9.58
C ARG A 290 -28.29 10.32 10.40
N GLY A 291 -28.63 11.57 10.09
CA GLY A 291 -29.72 12.31 10.74
C GLY A 291 -31.11 11.68 10.54
N GLN A 292 -31.27 10.85 9.51
CA GLN A 292 -32.50 10.11 9.20
C GLN A 292 -32.44 8.63 9.58
N GLU A 293 -31.38 8.21 10.28
CA GLU A 293 -31.11 6.80 10.65
C GLU A 293 -31.17 5.87 9.43
N LYS A 294 -30.62 6.32 8.29
CA LYS A 294 -30.54 5.55 7.06
C LYS A 294 -29.09 5.18 6.74
N GLY A 295 -28.92 3.99 6.16
CA GLY A 295 -27.63 3.56 5.64
C GLY A 295 -27.19 4.38 4.43
N VAL A 296 -25.90 4.70 4.37
CA VAL A 296 -25.23 5.26 3.20
C VAL A 296 -24.16 4.31 2.67
N LEU A 297 -24.19 4.04 1.37
CA LEU A 297 -23.14 3.29 0.66
C LEU A 297 -22.23 4.26 -0.08
N VAL A 298 -20.95 4.27 0.27
CA VAL A 298 -19.91 4.97 -0.50
C VAL A 298 -19.22 3.95 -1.39
N HIS A 299 -19.27 4.16 -2.71
CA HIS A 299 -18.67 3.23 -3.67
C HIS A 299 -17.90 3.93 -4.78
N CYS A 300 -16.96 3.20 -5.35
CA CYS A 300 -16.35 3.50 -6.64
C CYS A 300 -16.38 2.23 -7.48
N LEU A 301 -15.58 2.14 -8.55
CA LEU A 301 -15.57 0.95 -9.41
C LEU A 301 -15.19 -0.31 -8.61
N ALA A 302 -14.02 -0.29 -7.96
CA ALA A 302 -13.48 -1.45 -7.24
C ALA A 302 -13.66 -1.39 -5.72
N GLY A 303 -14.01 -0.24 -5.15
CA GLY A 303 -14.13 -0.07 -3.70
C GLY A 303 -12.80 0.08 -2.94
N VAL A 304 -11.71 0.47 -3.62
CA VAL A 304 -10.34 0.41 -3.07
C VAL A 304 -9.69 1.79 -2.85
N SER A 305 -9.90 2.74 -3.76
CA SER A 305 -9.15 4.01 -3.79
C SER A 305 -10.05 5.21 -3.44
N ARG A 306 -10.90 5.62 -4.39
CA ARG A 306 -11.75 6.81 -4.26
C ARG A 306 -12.78 6.73 -3.14
N SER A 307 -13.53 5.63 -3.07
CA SER A 307 -14.54 5.42 -2.03
C SER A 307 -13.90 5.34 -0.64
N VAL A 308 -12.81 4.58 -0.49
CA VAL A 308 -12.03 4.51 0.75
C VAL A 308 -11.55 5.89 1.18
N THR A 309 -11.03 6.68 0.24
CA THR A 309 -10.53 8.04 0.55
C THR A 309 -11.65 8.94 1.08
N ILE A 310 -12.85 8.87 0.51
CA ILE A 310 -14.02 9.61 0.99
C ILE A 310 -14.47 9.10 2.37
N THR A 311 -14.50 7.78 2.57
CA THR A 311 -14.93 7.19 3.85
C THR A 311 -13.98 7.48 5.00
N VAL A 312 -12.68 7.67 4.72
CA VAL A 312 -11.65 7.98 5.74
C VAL A 312 -11.62 9.46 6.12
N ALA A 313 -12.01 10.35 5.20
CA ALA A 313 -12.00 11.80 5.39
C ALA A 313 -13.06 12.27 6.39
#